data_AF-A0A6B3NNI3-F1
#
_entry.id   AF-A0A6B3NNI3-F1
#
_cell.length_a   1.000
_cell.length_b   1.000
_cell.length_c   1.000
_cell.angle_alpha   90.00
_cell.angle_beta   90.00
_cell.angle_gamma   90.00
#
_symmetry.space_group_name_H-M   'P 1'
#
loop_
_entity.id
_entity.type
_entity.pdbx_description
1 polymer ?
#
loop_
_entity_poly.entity_id
_entity_poly.type
_entity_poly.pdbx_seq_one_letter_code
_entity_poly.pdbx_strand_id
1 'polypeptide(L)'
;STLIVSKERKLIRHFNSLAGTIRNCAGGPTPWGSWISCEENTSTPAGNTPGDVNNVSKKHGFNFEVPARGGLVDPVPLIAMGRFNHEAVAVDPATGYVYETEDRNDSCIYRFRPNKFGDLKSGGILEALVIKGMPTVDTSTGFLSRKGQSLPVEWVEIEDVNPDEDTLRLEAQEKGAAIFKRGEGAWYGNGNIYWVSTTGGDIGAGQVWCYNASANTVKLFVESTDRSVLDEPDNITIAPFGDFFLCEDGPETQFVVGITPSGELYQFARNALNTREFAGACFSPDGRTMFVNIQTPGITFAIWPEKGSWAR
;
A
#
# COMPACT_ATOMS: atom_id res chain seq x y z
N SER A 1 8.95 -13.96 3.35
CA SER A 1 8.90 -15.02 4.39
C SER A 1 7.93 -14.58 5.49
N THR A 2 7.58 -15.46 6.43
CA THR A 2 6.75 -15.11 7.61
C THR A 2 7.47 -15.46 8.90
N LEU A 3 7.39 -14.53 9.85
CA LEU A 3 7.89 -14.68 11.22
C LEU A 3 6.71 -14.81 12.17
N ILE A 4 6.76 -15.80 13.06
CA ILE A 4 5.83 -15.94 14.19
C ILE A 4 6.58 -15.54 15.45
N VAL A 5 6.12 -14.48 16.09
CA VAL A 5 6.74 -13.91 17.28
C VAL A 5 5.77 -14.03 18.46
N SER A 6 6.27 -14.49 19.61
CA SER A 6 5.50 -14.56 20.87
C SER A 6 5.18 -13.17 21.43
N LYS A 7 4.23 -13.10 22.38
CA LYS A 7 3.95 -11.86 23.12
C LYS A 7 5.17 -11.37 23.93
N GLU A 8 6.09 -12.26 24.28
CA GLU A 8 7.39 -11.94 24.88
C GLU A 8 8.47 -11.55 23.87
N ARG A 9 8.10 -11.32 22.60
CA ARG A 9 8.99 -10.87 21.51
C ARG A 9 10.08 -11.89 21.14
N LYS A 10 9.86 -13.17 21.47
CA LYS A 10 10.73 -14.27 21.03
C LYS A 10 10.25 -14.82 19.70
N LEU A 11 11.17 -14.99 18.74
CA LEU A 11 10.92 -15.68 17.49
C LEU A 11 10.57 -17.15 17.78
N ILE A 12 9.35 -17.55 17.44
CA ILE A 12 8.87 -18.93 17.56
C ILE A 12 9.18 -19.70 16.27
N ARG A 13 8.96 -19.05 15.11
CA ARG A 13 9.07 -19.71 13.81
C ARG A 13 9.41 -18.70 12.71
N HIS A 14 10.20 -19.14 11.74
CA HIS A 14 10.50 -18.42 10.50
C HIS A 14 10.41 -19.40 9.33
N PHE A 15 9.66 -19.06 8.29
CA PHE A 15 9.44 -19.94 7.13
C PHE A 15 9.08 -19.14 5.86
N ASN A 16 9.21 -19.76 4.70
CA ASN A 16 8.72 -19.20 3.44
C ASN A 16 7.23 -19.49 3.29
N SER A 17 6.44 -18.46 2.98
CA SER A 17 4.97 -18.55 2.90
C SER A 17 4.46 -18.47 1.47
N LEU A 18 5.22 -17.84 0.58
CA LEU A 18 4.92 -17.70 -0.84
C LEU A 18 6.23 -17.86 -1.62
N ALA A 19 6.17 -18.53 -2.77
CA ALA A 19 7.25 -18.67 -3.72
C ALA A 19 6.68 -18.83 -5.13
N GLY A 20 7.46 -18.47 -6.16
CA GLY A 20 7.01 -18.49 -7.55
C GLY A 20 6.32 -17.20 -8.02
N THR A 21 6.45 -16.13 -7.23
CA THR A 21 6.08 -14.74 -7.54
C THR A 21 7.34 -13.89 -7.69
N ILE A 22 7.22 -12.67 -8.22
CA ILE A 22 8.35 -11.78 -8.54
C ILE A 22 8.13 -10.38 -7.98
N ARG A 23 9.22 -9.72 -7.53
CA ARG A 23 9.21 -8.32 -7.02
C ARG A 23 8.00 -8.05 -6.11
N ASN A 24 7.81 -8.92 -5.12
CA ASN A 24 6.77 -8.70 -4.12
C ASN A 24 7.16 -7.45 -3.31
N CYS A 25 6.40 -6.37 -3.47
CA CYS A 25 6.67 -5.12 -2.77
C CYS A 25 5.99 -5.15 -1.40
N ALA A 26 4.97 -4.32 -1.18
CA ALA A 26 4.14 -4.40 0.02
C ALA A 26 2.97 -5.40 -0.15
N GLY A 27 1.77 -4.95 0.21
CA GLY A 27 0.62 -5.79 0.44
C GLY A 27 -0.30 -5.22 1.50
N GLY A 28 -1.12 -6.08 2.10
CA GLY A 28 -2.01 -5.67 3.19
C GLY A 28 -2.69 -6.83 3.91
N PRO A 29 -3.05 -6.66 5.20
CA PRO A 29 -3.76 -7.69 5.95
C PRO A 29 -5.22 -7.78 5.52
N THR A 30 -5.79 -8.99 5.57
CA THR A 30 -7.23 -9.20 5.42
C THR A 30 -7.88 -9.41 6.79
N PRO A 31 -9.17 -9.06 6.96
CA PRO A 31 -9.88 -9.23 8.23
C PRO A 31 -10.20 -10.72 8.54
N TRP A 32 -10.03 -11.63 7.57
CA TRP A 32 -10.29 -13.07 7.73
C TRP A 32 -9.03 -13.91 7.97
N GLY A 33 -7.88 -13.27 8.28
CA GLY A 33 -6.69 -13.98 8.77
C GLY A 33 -5.72 -14.44 7.69
N SER A 34 -5.72 -13.75 6.55
CA SER A 34 -4.67 -13.81 5.51
C SER A 34 -4.03 -12.43 5.35
N TRP A 35 -3.05 -12.34 4.46
CA TRP A 35 -2.50 -11.10 3.93
C TRP A 35 -2.35 -11.26 2.43
N ILE A 36 -2.39 -10.15 1.70
CA ILE A 36 -2.22 -10.10 0.26
C ILE A 36 -0.80 -9.62 -0.02
N SER A 37 -0.08 -10.34 -0.88
CA SER A 37 1.21 -9.91 -1.43
C SER A 37 0.99 -9.30 -2.81
N CYS A 38 1.66 -8.19 -3.09
CA CYS A 38 1.54 -7.43 -4.32
C CYS A 38 2.79 -7.56 -5.18
N GLU A 39 2.67 -7.94 -6.45
CA GLU A 39 3.79 -7.89 -7.41
C GLU A 39 3.85 -6.50 -8.07
N GLU A 40 4.94 -5.79 -7.80
CA GLU A 40 5.27 -4.52 -8.46
C GLU A 40 6.05 -4.84 -9.76
N ASN A 41 5.37 -5.48 -10.71
CA ASN A 41 5.99 -5.96 -11.96
C ASN A 41 4.94 -6.19 -13.04
N THR A 42 5.28 -6.03 -14.32
CA THR A 42 4.37 -6.34 -15.44
C THR A 42 5.08 -7.14 -16.53
N SER A 43 6.06 -7.95 -16.17
CA SER A 43 6.78 -8.80 -17.12
C SER A 43 5.88 -9.90 -17.69
N THR A 44 6.10 -10.23 -18.96
CA THR A 44 5.42 -11.30 -19.69
C THR A 44 6.45 -12.19 -20.40
N PRO A 45 6.09 -13.45 -20.71
CA PRO A 45 6.99 -14.31 -21.47
C PRO A 45 7.33 -13.77 -22.86
N ALA A 46 6.46 -12.92 -23.44
CA ALA A 46 6.68 -12.30 -24.75
C ALA A 46 7.81 -11.26 -24.72
N GLY A 47 8.03 -10.59 -23.58
CA GLY A 47 9.10 -9.62 -23.38
C GLY A 47 10.45 -10.22 -22.97
N ASN A 48 10.54 -11.55 -22.85
CA ASN A 48 11.73 -12.21 -22.32
C ASN A 48 12.96 -11.99 -23.20
N THR A 49 14.04 -11.53 -22.57
CA THR A 49 15.38 -11.48 -23.16
C THR A 49 16.34 -12.36 -22.33
N PRO A 50 17.20 -13.19 -22.95
CA PRO A 50 18.18 -13.99 -22.20
C PRO A 50 19.09 -13.13 -21.33
N GLY A 51 19.22 -13.48 -20.05
CA GLY A 51 20.03 -12.74 -19.07
C GLY A 51 19.32 -11.55 -18.41
N ASP A 52 18.09 -11.21 -18.82
CA ASP A 52 17.26 -10.23 -18.12
C ASP A 52 16.70 -10.83 -16.82
N VAL A 53 16.72 -10.05 -15.75
CA VAL A 53 16.10 -10.41 -14.45
C VAL A 53 14.58 -10.55 -14.57
N ASN A 54 13.99 -9.96 -15.60
CA ASN A 54 12.57 -10.03 -15.94
C ASN A 54 12.24 -11.15 -16.93
N ASN A 55 13.14 -12.12 -17.14
CA ASN A 55 12.86 -13.31 -17.93
C ASN A 55 11.95 -14.27 -17.16
N VAL A 56 10.66 -14.30 -17.52
CA VAL A 56 9.60 -14.97 -16.76
C VAL A 56 8.89 -16.04 -17.57
N SER A 57 8.48 -17.13 -16.92
CA SER A 57 7.76 -18.23 -17.60
C SER A 57 6.23 -18.04 -17.64
N LYS A 58 5.73 -17.05 -16.90
CA LYS A 58 4.31 -16.69 -16.79
C LYS A 58 4.18 -15.17 -16.80
N LYS A 59 2.96 -14.65 -17.02
CA LYS A 59 2.68 -13.23 -16.76
C LYS A 59 2.77 -12.94 -15.26
N HIS A 60 3.27 -11.76 -14.93
CA HIS A 60 3.33 -11.21 -13.57
C HIS A 60 2.60 -9.87 -13.48
N GLY A 61 2.44 -9.39 -12.25
CA GLY A 61 1.69 -8.18 -11.90
C GLY A 61 0.38 -8.47 -11.22
N PHE A 62 0.35 -9.51 -10.38
CA PHE A 62 -0.86 -9.95 -9.70
C PHE A 62 -0.74 -9.84 -8.18
N ASN A 63 -1.90 -9.84 -7.54
CA ASN A 63 -2.02 -10.03 -6.10
C ASN A 63 -2.15 -11.51 -5.74
N PHE A 64 -1.62 -11.87 -4.57
CA PHE A 64 -1.61 -13.25 -4.06
C PHE A 64 -2.04 -13.29 -2.60
N GLU A 65 -3.10 -14.04 -2.30
CA GLU A 65 -3.56 -14.23 -0.92
C GLU A 65 -2.77 -15.34 -0.21
N VAL A 66 -2.20 -14.98 0.94
CA VAL A 66 -1.37 -15.86 1.77
C VAL A 66 -1.98 -15.96 3.18
N PRO A 67 -2.37 -17.15 3.66
CA PRO A 67 -2.81 -17.34 5.04
C PRO A 67 -1.75 -16.88 6.05
N ALA A 68 -2.14 -16.14 7.08
CA ALA A 68 -1.21 -15.65 8.12
C ALA A 68 -0.65 -16.80 8.98
N ARG A 69 -1.33 -17.94 9.00
CA ARG A 69 -0.91 -19.18 9.66
C ARG A 69 -0.91 -20.31 8.66
N GLY A 70 0.08 -21.18 8.73
CA GLY A 70 0.21 -22.31 7.82
C GLY A 70 1.67 -22.54 7.45
N GLY A 71 1.93 -22.83 6.19
CA GLY A 71 3.25 -23.00 5.60
C GLY A 71 3.34 -22.31 4.25
N LEU A 72 4.22 -22.81 3.40
CA LEU A 72 4.30 -22.40 2.00
C LEU A 72 2.98 -22.72 1.28
N VAL A 73 2.45 -21.76 0.51
CA VAL A 73 1.25 -21.96 -0.31
C VAL A 73 1.55 -21.88 -1.80
N ASP A 74 0.65 -22.45 -2.61
CA ASP A 74 0.69 -22.29 -4.06
C ASP A 74 0.40 -20.83 -4.45
N PRO A 75 1.19 -20.24 -5.36
CA PRO A 75 1.01 -18.86 -5.82
C PRO A 75 -0.14 -18.79 -6.82
N VAL A 76 -1.37 -18.72 -6.32
CA VAL A 76 -2.58 -18.55 -7.15
C VAL A 76 -2.82 -17.05 -7.38
N PRO A 77 -2.64 -16.54 -8.61
CA PRO A 77 -2.85 -15.12 -8.89
C PRO A 77 -4.33 -14.75 -8.81
N LEU A 78 -4.63 -13.61 -8.20
CA LEU A 78 -5.96 -13.03 -8.10
C LEU A 78 -6.26 -12.16 -9.33
N ILE A 79 -6.44 -12.80 -10.49
CA ILE A 79 -6.52 -12.13 -11.80
C ILE A 79 -7.61 -11.05 -11.84
N ALA A 80 -8.76 -11.28 -11.19
CA ALA A 80 -9.87 -10.32 -11.19
C ALA A 80 -9.57 -9.00 -10.44
N MET A 81 -8.50 -8.95 -9.65
CA MET A 81 -8.03 -7.74 -8.98
C MET A 81 -7.20 -6.83 -9.90
N GLY A 82 -6.97 -7.24 -11.16
CA GLY A 82 -6.22 -6.44 -12.11
C GLY A 82 -4.76 -6.85 -12.23
N ARG A 83 -4.19 -6.57 -13.41
CA ARG A 83 -2.78 -6.76 -13.70
C ARG A 83 -2.09 -5.41 -13.94
N PHE A 84 -1.28 -4.98 -12.98
CA PHE A 84 -0.52 -3.73 -13.02
C PHE A 84 0.64 -3.78 -12.00
N ASN A 85 1.38 -2.68 -11.80
CA ASN A 85 2.45 -2.61 -10.80
C ASN A 85 1.84 -2.38 -9.41
N HIS A 86 1.32 -3.44 -8.80
CA HIS A 86 0.69 -3.37 -7.48
C HIS A 86 1.71 -3.04 -6.40
N GLU A 87 1.41 -2.03 -5.57
CA GLU A 87 2.24 -1.73 -4.40
C GLU A 87 1.65 -2.33 -3.12
N ALA A 88 0.46 -1.87 -2.74
CA ALA A 88 -0.17 -2.23 -1.47
C ALA A 88 -1.69 -2.35 -1.60
N VAL A 89 -2.30 -2.91 -0.56
CA VAL A 89 -3.77 -2.98 -0.46
C VAL A 89 -4.28 -2.62 0.92
N ALA A 90 -5.47 -2.04 0.96
CA ALA A 90 -6.25 -1.82 2.17
C ALA A 90 -7.60 -2.54 2.04
N VAL A 91 -7.97 -3.36 3.04
CA VAL A 91 -9.23 -4.10 3.02
C VAL A 91 -10.22 -3.47 3.99
N ASP A 92 -11.39 -3.06 3.49
CA ASP A 92 -12.50 -2.63 4.34
C ASP A 92 -13.11 -3.86 5.05
N PRO A 93 -13.03 -3.96 6.39
CA PRO A 93 -13.53 -5.12 7.13
C PRO A 93 -15.04 -5.28 7.10
N ALA A 94 -15.81 -4.21 6.82
CA ALA A 94 -17.26 -4.28 6.78
C ALA A 94 -17.78 -4.87 5.46
N THR A 95 -17.14 -4.54 4.35
CA THR A 95 -17.59 -4.91 2.99
C THR A 95 -16.74 -6.01 2.35
N GLY A 96 -15.50 -6.18 2.80
CA GLY A 96 -14.51 -7.03 2.15
C GLY A 96 -13.95 -6.46 0.85
N TYR A 97 -14.23 -5.18 0.55
CA TYR A 97 -13.68 -4.52 -0.63
C TYR A 97 -12.20 -4.24 -0.41
N VAL A 98 -11.42 -4.44 -1.46
CA VAL A 98 -9.97 -4.25 -1.46
C VAL A 98 -9.66 -2.99 -2.24
N TYR A 99 -8.90 -2.08 -1.65
CA TYR A 99 -8.44 -0.84 -2.28
C TYR A 99 -6.98 -1.01 -2.62
N GLU A 100 -6.61 -0.73 -3.87
CA GLU A 100 -5.33 -1.14 -4.44
C GLU A 100 -4.59 0.06 -5.01
N THR A 101 -3.28 0.11 -4.76
CA THR A 101 -2.38 1.16 -5.23
C THR A 101 -1.48 0.64 -6.33
N GLU A 102 -1.03 1.53 -7.21
CA GLU A 102 -0.14 1.23 -8.32
C GLU A 102 1.09 2.17 -8.28
N ASP A 103 2.30 1.61 -8.31
CA ASP A 103 3.51 2.45 -8.36
C ASP A 103 3.87 2.83 -9.80
N ARG A 104 3.18 3.87 -10.27
CA ARG A 104 3.47 4.56 -11.54
C ARG A 104 3.31 6.06 -11.36
N ASN A 105 4.10 6.85 -12.08
CA ASN A 105 4.00 8.32 -12.03
C ASN A 105 2.60 8.84 -12.41
N ASP A 106 1.89 8.09 -13.25
CA ASP A 106 0.55 8.35 -13.74
C ASP A 106 -0.49 7.35 -13.19
N SER A 107 -0.23 6.75 -12.02
CA SER A 107 -1.10 5.70 -11.46
C SER A 107 -2.51 6.16 -11.12
N CYS A 108 -3.43 5.19 -11.00
CA CYS A 108 -4.77 5.39 -10.45
C CYS A 108 -4.92 4.64 -9.11
N ILE A 109 -6.06 4.87 -8.44
CA ILE A 109 -6.46 4.11 -7.25
C ILE A 109 -7.65 3.23 -7.61
N TYR A 110 -7.56 1.96 -7.25
CA TYR A 110 -8.53 0.95 -7.62
C TYR A 110 -9.30 0.43 -6.41
N ARG A 111 -10.49 -0.12 -6.67
CA ARG A 111 -11.31 -0.86 -5.72
C ARG A 111 -11.77 -2.16 -6.36
N PHE A 112 -11.37 -3.27 -5.77
CA PHE A 112 -11.91 -4.58 -6.09
C PHE A 112 -13.05 -4.96 -5.14
N ARG A 113 -14.17 -5.33 -5.73
CA ARG A 113 -15.36 -5.82 -5.05
C ARG A 113 -15.51 -7.32 -5.28
N PRO A 114 -15.12 -8.18 -4.32
CA PRO A 114 -15.26 -9.62 -4.51
C PRO A 114 -16.74 -10.02 -4.62
N ASN A 115 -17.02 -11.02 -5.44
CA ASN A 115 -18.35 -11.63 -5.57
C ASN A 115 -18.83 -12.23 -4.24
N LYS A 116 -17.89 -12.60 -3.36
CA LYS A 116 -18.15 -13.18 -2.06
C LYS A 116 -17.17 -12.64 -1.02
N PHE A 117 -17.70 -12.12 0.09
CA PHE A 117 -16.90 -11.65 1.21
C PHE A 117 -15.90 -12.71 1.66
N GLY A 118 -14.62 -12.34 1.77
CA GLY A 118 -13.54 -13.21 2.21
C GLY A 118 -13.11 -14.29 1.23
N ASP A 119 -13.57 -14.24 -0.02
CA ASP A 119 -13.18 -15.17 -1.08
C ASP A 119 -12.82 -14.40 -2.35
N LEU A 120 -11.56 -13.97 -2.42
CA LEU A 120 -11.03 -13.19 -3.54
C LEU A 120 -10.86 -14.04 -4.81
N LYS A 121 -10.78 -15.36 -4.68
CA LYS A 121 -10.59 -16.29 -5.79
C LYS A 121 -11.87 -16.50 -6.61
N SER A 122 -13.03 -16.25 -6.01
CA SER A 122 -14.34 -16.28 -6.69
C SER A 122 -14.55 -15.14 -7.70
N GLY A 123 -13.55 -14.28 -7.91
CA GLY A 123 -13.61 -13.13 -8.80
C GLY A 123 -14.44 -11.98 -8.22
N GLY A 124 -14.63 -10.94 -9.01
CA GLY A 124 -15.30 -9.71 -8.59
C GLY A 124 -15.26 -8.66 -9.68
N ILE A 125 -15.54 -7.42 -9.29
CA ILE A 125 -15.52 -6.24 -10.15
C ILE A 125 -14.35 -5.36 -9.72
N LEU A 126 -13.49 -4.98 -10.65
CA LEU A 126 -12.45 -3.97 -10.44
C LEU A 126 -12.97 -2.62 -10.91
N GLU A 127 -12.79 -1.58 -10.10
CA GLU A 127 -13.19 -0.22 -10.42
C GLU A 127 -12.04 0.76 -10.15
N ALA A 128 -12.02 1.91 -10.80
CA ALA A 128 -11.07 3.00 -10.55
C ALA A 128 -11.77 4.26 -10.02
N LEU A 129 -11.08 5.02 -9.16
CA LEU A 129 -11.61 6.21 -8.49
C LEU A 129 -11.63 7.43 -9.41
N VAL A 130 -12.81 8.07 -9.53
CA VAL A 130 -13.01 9.34 -10.22
C VAL A 130 -13.38 10.41 -9.21
N ILE A 131 -12.72 11.58 -9.24
CA ILE A 131 -13.15 12.74 -8.45
C ILE A 131 -14.24 13.48 -9.22
N LYS A 132 -15.45 13.57 -8.65
CA LYS A 132 -16.60 14.12 -9.38
C LYS A 132 -16.37 15.58 -9.79
N GLY A 133 -16.65 15.87 -11.05
CA GLY A 133 -16.42 17.20 -11.64
C GLY A 133 -14.95 17.50 -11.97
N MET A 134 -14.05 16.53 -11.80
CA MET A 134 -12.62 16.64 -12.11
C MET A 134 -12.13 15.37 -12.85
N PRO A 135 -12.67 15.05 -14.04
CA PRO A 135 -12.29 13.85 -14.77
C PRO A 135 -10.80 13.88 -15.13
N THR A 136 -10.10 12.76 -14.90
CA THR A 136 -8.67 12.56 -15.20
C THR A 136 -7.78 13.64 -14.56
N VAL A 137 -8.19 14.18 -13.42
CA VAL A 137 -7.41 15.20 -12.71
C VAL A 137 -6.10 14.60 -12.20
N ASP A 138 -5.00 15.28 -12.50
CA ASP A 138 -3.71 15.02 -11.89
C ASP A 138 -3.67 15.64 -10.50
N THR A 139 -3.57 14.79 -9.48
CA THR A 139 -3.57 15.19 -8.06
C THR A 139 -2.16 15.47 -7.51
N SER A 140 -1.13 15.29 -8.34
CA SER A 140 0.27 15.39 -7.93
C SER A 140 0.68 16.77 -7.42
N THR A 141 0.02 17.85 -7.84
CA THR A 141 0.29 19.23 -7.38
C THR A 141 -1.00 20.05 -7.35
N GLY A 142 -1.01 21.18 -6.66
CA GLY A 142 -2.12 22.14 -6.59
C GLY A 142 -3.24 21.77 -5.62
N PHE A 143 -3.12 20.65 -4.90
CA PHE A 143 -4.13 20.18 -3.96
C PHE A 143 -3.91 20.63 -2.51
N LEU A 144 -2.74 21.20 -2.17
CA LEU A 144 -2.46 21.71 -0.82
C LEU A 144 -3.50 22.73 -0.36
N SER A 145 -3.95 23.61 -1.27
CA SER A 145 -5.01 24.60 -1.02
C SER A 145 -6.37 23.99 -0.66
N ARG A 146 -6.57 22.70 -1.01
CA ARG A 146 -7.77 21.90 -0.73
C ARG A 146 -7.56 20.89 0.39
N LYS A 147 -6.43 20.94 1.11
CA LYS A 147 -6.14 19.98 2.19
C LYS A 147 -7.30 19.92 3.20
N GLY A 148 -7.74 18.72 3.50
CA GLY A 148 -8.88 18.45 4.39
C GLY A 148 -10.27 18.63 3.76
N GLN A 149 -10.39 19.18 2.55
CA GLN A 149 -11.66 19.28 1.84
C GLN A 149 -12.13 17.89 1.39
N SER A 150 -13.34 17.51 1.78
CA SER A 150 -14.01 16.32 1.24
C SER A 150 -14.47 16.55 -0.19
N LEU A 151 -13.92 15.77 -1.13
CA LEU A 151 -14.28 15.78 -2.54
C LEU A 151 -15.12 14.53 -2.84
N PRO A 152 -16.33 14.66 -3.40
CA PRO A 152 -17.15 13.51 -3.77
C PRO A 152 -16.49 12.70 -4.87
N VAL A 153 -16.62 11.38 -4.81
CA VAL A 153 -16.07 10.47 -5.83
C VAL A 153 -17.14 9.61 -6.48
N GLU A 154 -16.79 9.03 -7.61
CA GLU A 154 -17.49 7.92 -8.24
C GLU A 154 -16.46 6.85 -8.64
N TRP A 155 -16.95 5.68 -9.01
CA TRP A 155 -16.12 4.52 -9.34
C TRP A 155 -16.54 4.03 -10.72
N VAL A 156 -15.57 3.86 -11.61
CA VAL A 156 -15.77 3.37 -12.97
C VAL A 156 -15.21 1.96 -13.08
N GLU A 157 -16.01 1.03 -13.59
CA GLU A 157 -15.59 -0.36 -13.80
C GLU A 157 -14.43 -0.44 -14.81
N ILE A 158 -13.51 -1.37 -14.61
CA ILE A 158 -12.42 -1.71 -15.53
C ILE A 158 -12.79 -3.01 -16.26
N GLU A 159 -12.79 -2.99 -17.58
CA GLU A 159 -13.16 -4.14 -18.39
C GLU A 159 -11.97 -5.08 -18.65
N ASP A 160 -10.81 -4.56 -19.08
CA ASP A 160 -9.62 -5.37 -19.28
C ASP A 160 -8.75 -5.39 -18.02
N VAL A 161 -9.09 -6.33 -17.12
CA VAL A 161 -8.35 -6.54 -15.87
C VAL A 161 -7.06 -7.34 -16.06
N ASN A 162 -6.77 -7.89 -17.25
CA ASN A 162 -5.57 -8.70 -17.47
C ASN A 162 -4.91 -8.41 -18.83
N PRO A 163 -4.57 -7.13 -19.11
CA PRO A 163 -3.96 -6.76 -20.36
C PRO A 163 -2.59 -7.45 -20.53
N ASP A 164 -2.16 -7.68 -21.77
CA ASP A 164 -0.81 -8.16 -22.07
C ASP A 164 0.25 -7.10 -21.70
N GLU A 165 -0.07 -5.83 -21.93
CA GLU A 165 0.80 -4.69 -21.68
C GLU A 165 0.41 -3.95 -20.39
N ASP A 166 1.29 -3.06 -19.92
CA ASP A 166 1.07 -2.23 -18.72
C ASP A 166 0.13 -1.04 -19.01
N THR A 167 -1.13 -1.34 -19.33
CA THR A 167 -2.10 -0.37 -19.88
C THR A 167 -3.36 -0.18 -19.05
N LEU A 168 -3.56 -0.92 -17.96
CA LEU A 168 -4.80 -0.90 -17.18
C LEU A 168 -5.17 0.51 -16.69
N ARG A 169 -4.18 1.29 -16.21
CA ARG A 169 -4.40 2.68 -15.78
C ARG A 169 -4.83 3.61 -16.91
N LEU A 170 -4.45 3.31 -18.16
CA LEU A 170 -4.83 4.13 -19.30
C LEU A 170 -6.32 4.00 -19.58
N GLU A 171 -6.86 2.77 -19.48
CA GLU A 171 -8.32 2.54 -19.55
C GLU A 171 -9.04 3.28 -18.42
N ALA A 172 -8.52 3.21 -17.19
CA ALA A 172 -9.07 3.94 -16.05
C ALA A 172 -9.10 5.46 -16.30
N GLN A 173 -7.99 6.03 -16.77
CA GLN A 173 -7.86 7.46 -17.07
C GLN A 173 -8.77 7.91 -18.22
N GLU A 174 -8.94 7.09 -19.27
CA GLU A 174 -9.89 7.34 -20.36
C GLU A 174 -11.33 7.43 -19.86
N LYS A 175 -11.65 6.68 -18.80
CA LYS A 175 -12.94 6.72 -18.10
C LYS A 175 -13.03 7.81 -17.03
N GLY A 176 -12.02 8.65 -16.90
CA GLY A 176 -12.02 9.80 -16.00
C GLY A 176 -11.39 9.56 -14.64
N ALA A 177 -10.77 8.39 -14.40
CA ALA A 177 -10.12 8.10 -13.11
C ALA A 177 -9.03 9.15 -12.81
N ALA A 178 -8.98 9.59 -11.56
CA ALA A 178 -7.99 10.56 -11.11
C ALA A 178 -6.59 9.93 -11.08
N ILE A 179 -5.58 10.75 -11.37
CA ILE A 179 -4.18 10.36 -11.34
C ILE A 179 -3.61 10.69 -9.97
N PHE A 180 -3.06 9.69 -9.31
CA PHE A 180 -2.27 9.80 -8.10
C PHE A 180 -0.84 9.42 -8.46
N LYS A 181 0.14 10.24 -8.09
CA LYS A 181 1.51 10.01 -8.54
C LYS A 181 2.19 9.00 -7.64
N ARG A 182 2.64 7.87 -8.19
CA ARG A 182 3.36 6.82 -7.47
C ARG A 182 2.59 6.39 -6.22
N GLY A 183 1.41 5.82 -6.44
CA GLY A 183 0.56 5.32 -5.36
C GLY A 183 1.25 4.16 -4.67
N GLU A 184 1.63 4.35 -3.41
CA GLU A 184 2.45 3.38 -2.68
C GLU A 184 1.69 2.70 -1.53
N GLY A 185 2.20 2.73 -0.29
CA GLY A 185 1.57 2.06 0.84
C GLY A 185 0.08 2.40 1.00
N ALA A 186 -0.71 1.41 1.41
CA ALA A 186 -2.14 1.56 1.69
C ALA A 186 -2.53 0.88 3.00
N TRP A 187 -3.49 1.45 3.73
CA TRP A 187 -3.97 0.87 4.99
C TRP A 187 -5.42 1.23 5.31
N TYR A 188 -6.15 0.27 5.89
CA TYR A 188 -7.44 0.55 6.54
C TYR A 188 -7.21 0.84 8.03
N GLY A 189 -7.75 1.94 8.51
CA GLY A 189 -7.74 2.26 9.94
C GLY A 189 -8.62 3.45 10.24
N ASN A 190 -8.95 3.68 11.51
CA ASN A 190 -9.80 4.82 11.91
C ASN A 190 -11.12 4.94 11.09
N GLY A 191 -11.65 3.82 10.58
CA GLY A 191 -12.87 3.78 9.76
C GLY A 191 -12.73 4.25 8.31
N ASN A 192 -11.51 4.47 7.82
CA ASN A 192 -11.24 4.99 6.47
C ASN A 192 -10.12 4.20 5.78
N ILE A 193 -9.99 4.40 4.47
CA ILE A 193 -8.91 3.90 3.64
C ILE A 193 -7.90 5.02 3.43
N TYR A 194 -6.62 4.71 3.60
CA TYR A 194 -5.52 5.65 3.37
C TYR A 194 -4.54 5.05 2.38
N TRP A 195 -3.94 5.92 1.58
CA TRP A 195 -2.81 5.56 0.72
C TRP A 195 -1.82 6.71 0.62
N VAL A 196 -0.61 6.35 0.24
CA VAL A 196 0.50 7.26 0.05
C VAL A 196 0.68 7.56 -1.44
N SER A 197 1.07 8.79 -1.74
CA SER A 197 1.57 9.21 -3.06
C SER A 197 2.95 9.77 -2.83
N THR A 198 3.98 8.96 -3.06
CA THR A 198 5.34 9.17 -2.51
C THR A 198 6.01 10.43 -3.01
N THR A 199 5.85 10.74 -4.30
CA THR A 199 6.38 11.97 -4.93
C THR A 199 5.29 12.94 -5.34
N GLY A 200 4.11 12.82 -4.73
CA GLY A 200 3.02 13.80 -4.82
C GLY A 200 3.28 15.05 -3.95
N GLY A 201 2.45 16.06 -4.13
CA GLY A 201 2.51 17.35 -3.44
C GLY A 201 3.28 18.42 -4.19
N ASP A 202 3.07 19.68 -3.81
CA ASP A 202 3.60 20.86 -4.53
C ASP A 202 5.14 20.87 -4.63
N ILE A 203 5.82 20.23 -3.67
CA ILE A 203 7.28 20.07 -3.65
C ILE A 203 7.76 18.65 -4.02
N GLY A 204 6.81 17.75 -4.35
CA GLY A 204 7.06 16.36 -4.73
C GLY A 204 7.68 15.51 -3.62
N ALA A 205 7.31 15.75 -2.36
CA ALA A 205 7.89 15.12 -1.18
C ALA A 205 6.91 14.20 -0.43
N GLY A 206 5.71 14.01 -0.95
CA GLY A 206 4.75 13.04 -0.43
C GLY A 206 3.41 13.62 -0.04
N GLN A 207 2.38 12.83 -0.29
CA GLN A 207 1.02 13.05 0.19
C GLN A 207 0.48 11.78 0.85
N VAL A 208 -0.44 11.96 1.80
CA VAL A 208 -1.33 10.90 2.29
C VAL A 208 -2.75 11.31 1.97
N TRP A 209 -3.45 10.41 1.29
CA TRP A 209 -4.85 10.58 0.92
C TRP A 209 -5.74 9.74 1.81
N CYS A 210 -6.99 10.16 1.97
CA CYS A 210 -7.98 9.50 2.81
C CYS A 210 -9.29 9.36 2.04
N TYR A 211 -9.77 8.14 1.87
CA TYR A 211 -11.09 7.83 1.35
C TYR A 211 -12.02 7.38 2.46
N ASN A 212 -13.16 8.05 2.55
CA ASN A 212 -14.25 7.69 3.44
C ASN A 212 -15.33 6.95 2.65
N ALA A 213 -15.44 5.64 2.85
CA ALA A 213 -16.39 4.79 2.13
C ALA A 213 -17.85 5.13 2.45
N SER A 214 -18.15 5.51 3.70
CA SER A 214 -19.53 5.83 4.12
C SER A 214 -20.06 7.14 3.51
N ALA A 215 -19.19 8.12 3.34
CA ALA A 215 -19.52 9.41 2.72
C ALA A 215 -19.27 9.40 1.20
N ASN A 216 -18.55 8.40 0.69
CA ASN A 216 -18.08 8.29 -0.69
C ASN A 216 -17.32 9.56 -1.13
N THR A 217 -16.33 9.95 -0.32
CA THR A 217 -15.49 11.13 -0.55
C THR A 217 -14.01 10.82 -0.35
N VAL A 218 -13.16 11.48 -1.12
CA VAL A 218 -11.70 11.52 -0.92
C VAL A 218 -11.27 12.88 -0.39
N LYS A 219 -10.19 12.93 0.39
CA LYS A 219 -9.53 14.18 0.79
C LYS A 219 -8.01 13.99 0.85
N LEU A 220 -7.27 15.06 0.56
CA LEU A 220 -5.86 15.15 0.91
C LEU A 220 -5.76 15.31 2.44
N PHE A 221 -5.15 14.33 3.12
CA PHE A 221 -5.03 14.31 4.58
C PHE A 221 -3.73 15.00 5.03
N VAL A 222 -2.60 14.59 4.44
CA VAL A 222 -1.28 15.16 4.68
C VAL A 222 -0.63 15.46 3.34
N GLU A 223 0.12 16.56 3.27
CA GLU A 223 1.06 16.84 2.19
C GLU A 223 2.32 17.40 2.84
N SER A 224 3.47 16.89 2.44
CA SER A 224 4.75 17.42 2.89
C SER A 224 4.97 18.81 2.31
N THR A 225 5.33 19.75 3.19
CA THR A 225 5.71 21.13 2.81
C THR A 225 7.18 21.42 3.11
N ASP A 226 7.89 20.44 3.66
CA ASP A 226 9.29 20.51 4.06
C ASP A 226 9.87 19.10 4.06
N ARG A 227 10.81 18.82 3.13
CA ARG A 227 11.50 17.53 3.00
C ARG A 227 12.28 17.13 4.25
N SER A 228 12.61 18.08 5.13
CA SER A 228 13.24 17.74 6.42
C SER A 228 12.27 17.13 7.44
N VAL A 229 10.96 17.22 7.18
CA VAL A 229 9.90 16.68 8.04
C VAL A 229 9.34 15.38 7.50
N LEU A 230 9.10 15.30 6.19
CA LEU A 230 8.60 14.13 5.48
C LEU A 230 9.12 14.16 4.04
N ASP A 231 9.80 13.11 3.59
CA ASP A 231 10.36 13.00 2.25
C ASP A 231 10.13 11.61 1.67
N GLU A 232 9.36 11.55 0.58
CA GLU A 232 9.09 10.32 -0.18
C GLU A 232 8.63 9.15 0.71
N PRO A 233 7.53 9.35 1.47
CA PRO A 233 6.93 8.25 2.22
C PRO A 233 6.42 7.19 1.26
N ASP A 234 6.56 5.94 1.65
CA ASP A 234 6.09 4.78 0.92
C ASP A 234 5.08 4.01 1.78
N ASN A 235 5.57 3.14 2.67
CA ASN A 235 4.69 2.24 3.40
C ASN A 235 3.97 2.98 4.52
N ILE A 236 2.72 2.59 4.81
CA ILE A 236 1.90 3.16 5.88
C ILE A 236 1.29 2.06 6.75
N THR A 237 1.26 2.29 8.06
CA THR A 237 0.46 1.50 9.00
C THR A 237 -0.23 2.40 10.02
N ILE A 238 -1.39 1.98 10.49
CA ILE A 238 -2.15 2.70 11.52
C ILE A 238 -2.11 1.88 12.80
N ALA A 239 -1.61 2.51 13.86
CA ALA A 239 -1.51 1.87 15.15
C ALA A 239 -2.89 1.74 15.83
N PRO A 240 -3.07 0.77 16.76
CA PRO A 240 -4.33 0.60 17.49
C PRO A 240 -4.77 1.82 18.32
N PHE A 241 -3.86 2.75 18.61
CA PHE A 241 -4.14 4.01 19.31
C PHE A 241 -4.41 5.20 18.37
N GLY A 242 -4.44 4.97 17.06
CA GLY A 242 -4.95 5.92 16.06
C GLY A 242 -3.89 6.71 15.30
N ASP A 243 -2.64 6.76 15.77
CA ASP A 243 -1.53 7.38 15.04
C ASP A 243 -1.17 6.55 13.80
N PHE A 244 -0.66 7.24 12.79
CA PHE A 244 -0.13 6.65 11.55
C PHE A 244 1.39 6.60 11.63
N PHE A 245 2.00 5.65 10.94
CA PHE A 245 3.43 5.52 10.80
C PHE A 245 3.76 5.29 9.33
N LEU A 246 4.49 6.25 8.76
CA LEU A 246 5.00 6.21 7.40
C LEU A 246 6.46 5.73 7.44
N CYS A 247 6.84 4.84 6.53
CA CYS A 247 8.22 4.54 6.25
C CYS A 247 8.66 5.34 5.02
N GLU A 248 9.80 6.02 5.09
CA GLU A 248 10.36 6.75 3.94
C GLU A 248 11.26 5.86 3.07
N ASP A 249 11.22 6.13 1.76
CA ASP A 249 12.12 5.62 0.71
C ASP A 249 12.66 6.77 -0.17
N GLY A 250 13.15 7.82 0.48
CA GLY A 250 13.85 8.92 -0.19
C GLY A 250 15.35 8.66 -0.44
N PRO A 251 16.05 9.62 -1.06
CA PRO A 251 17.48 9.48 -1.38
C PRO A 251 18.42 9.70 -0.18
N GLU A 252 17.94 10.35 0.89
CA GLU A 252 18.76 10.82 2.02
C GLU A 252 18.66 9.88 3.24
N THR A 253 18.84 10.40 4.46
CA THR A 253 18.60 9.62 5.68
C THR A 253 17.11 9.32 5.81
N GLN A 254 16.79 8.05 6.05
CA GLN A 254 15.42 7.56 6.08
C GLN A 254 14.85 7.49 7.50
N PHE A 255 13.58 7.82 7.64
CA PHE A 255 12.87 7.81 8.91
C PHE A 255 11.62 6.95 8.87
N VAL A 256 11.17 6.55 10.06
CA VAL A 256 9.76 6.30 10.29
C VAL A 256 9.17 7.60 10.83
N VAL A 257 8.23 8.18 10.09
CA VAL A 257 7.55 9.42 10.44
C VAL A 257 6.16 9.10 10.95
N GLY A 258 5.82 9.61 12.12
CA GLY A 258 4.48 9.46 12.66
C GLY A 258 3.55 10.59 12.26
N ILE A 259 2.25 10.30 12.19
CA ILE A 259 1.18 11.29 12.01
C ILE A 259 0.16 11.13 13.13
N THR A 260 -0.22 12.22 13.80
CA THR A 260 -1.36 12.20 14.72
C THR A 260 -2.69 12.06 13.95
N PRO A 261 -3.80 11.67 14.61
CA PRO A 261 -5.14 11.69 14.00
C PRO A 261 -5.55 13.06 13.42
N SER A 262 -4.98 14.15 13.94
CA SER A 262 -5.20 15.51 13.44
C SER A 262 -4.31 15.90 12.24
N GLY A 263 -3.39 15.03 11.81
CA GLY A 263 -2.52 15.26 10.66
C GLY A 263 -1.18 15.95 10.99
N GLU A 264 -0.77 15.98 12.26
CA GLU A 264 0.53 16.56 12.66
C GLU A 264 1.65 15.53 12.54
N LEU A 265 2.72 15.92 11.86
CA LEU A 265 3.91 15.09 11.61
C LEU A 265 4.88 15.15 12.80
N TYR A 266 5.54 14.02 13.09
CA TYR A 266 6.62 13.96 14.07
C TYR A 266 7.60 12.82 13.73
N GLN A 267 8.87 13.05 14.04
CA GLN A 267 9.91 12.04 13.85
C GLN A 267 9.79 10.94 14.90
N PHE A 268 9.64 9.68 14.47
CA PHE A 268 9.48 8.54 15.38
C PHE A 268 10.76 7.70 15.48
N ALA A 269 11.33 7.28 14.35
CA ALA A 269 12.59 6.54 14.32
C ALA A 269 13.47 7.00 13.15
N ARG A 270 14.79 6.99 13.36
CA ARG A 270 15.78 7.28 12.31
C ARG A 270 16.54 6.01 11.97
N ASN A 271 16.76 5.76 10.68
CA ASN A 271 17.71 4.75 10.26
C ASN A 271 19.14 5.25 10.58
N ALA A 272 19.71 4.74 11.67
CA ALA A 272 21.07 5.08 12.09
C ALA A 272 22.15 4.18 11.46
N LEU A 273 21.75 3.18 10.67
CA LEU A 273 22.66 2.21 10.08
C LEU A 273 23.15 2.63 8.69
N ASN A 274 22.24 3.14 7.85
CA ASN A 274 22.50 3.54 6.47
C ASN A 274 21.38 4.45 5.94
N THR A 275 21.39 4.75 4.64
CA THR A 275 20.38 5.54 3.92
C THR A 275 19.35 4.67 3.19
N ARG A 276 19.20 3.39 3.57
CA ARG A 276 18.20 2.51 2.96
C ARG A 276 16.85 2.71 3.63
N GLU A 277 15.80 2.52 2.85
CA GLU A 277 14.40 2.63 3.28
C GLU A 277 14.07 1.78 4.52
N PHE A 278 13.11 2.31 5.28
CA PHE A 278 12.30 1.46 6.13
C PHE A 278 11.19 0.83 5.29
N ALA A 279 10.79 -0.40 5.61
CA ALA A 279 9.74 -1.11 4.89
C ALA A 279 8.90 -2.00 5.81
N GLY A 280 7.63 -2.19 5.45
CA GLY A 280 6.72 -3.16 6.04
C GLY A 280 6.45 -2.97 7.53
N ALA A 281 6.15 -1.74 7.95
CA ALA A 281 5.75 -1.46 9.33
C ALA A 281 4.40 -2.11 9.67
N CYS A 282 4.30 -2.73 10.85
CA CYS A 282 3.03 -3.19 11.41
C CYS A 282 3.07 -3.27 12.94
N PHE A 283 1.89 -3.34 13.57
CA PHE A 283 1.77 -3.52 15.03
C PHE A 283 1.35 -4.94 15.39
N SER A 284 1.84 -5.42 16.53
CA SER A 284 1.32 -6.63 17.16
C SER A 284 -0.19 -6.49 17.44
N PRO A 285 -0.97 -7.58 17.47
CA PRO A 285 -2.41 -7.50 17.70
C PRO A 285 -2.83 -6.82 19.03
N ASP A 286 -1.97 -6.87 20.04
CA ASP A 286 -2.17 -6.18 21.33
C ASP A 286 -1.68 -4.72 21.32
N GLY A 287 -1.15 -4.26 20.19
CA GLY A 287 -0.62 -2.92 19.97
C GLY A 287 0.66 -2.61 20.72
N ARG A 288 1.32 -3.56 21.39
CA ARG A 288 2.45 -3.28 22.30
C ARG A 288 3.82 -3.27 21.64
N THR A 289 3.92 -3.75 20.42
CA THR A 289 5.18 -3.84 19.68
C THR A 289 4.94 -3.44 18.24
N MET A 290 5.73 -2.50 17.73
CA MET A 290 5.85 -2.23 16.31
C MET A 290 6.94 -3.13 15.74
N PHE A 291 6.67 -3.74 14.60
CA PHE A 291 7.68 -4.37 13.76
C PHE A 291 7.91 -3.49 12.54
N VAL A 292 9.16 -3.32 12.13
CA VAL A 292 9.55 -2.56 10.94
C VAL A 292 10.86 -3.10 10.41
N ASN A 293 11.09 -3.02 9.11
CA ASN A 293 12.28 -3.56 8.47
C ASN A 293 13.15 -2.44 7.89
N ILE A 294 14.45 -2.68 7.78
CA ILE A 294 15.29 -2.01 6.77
C ILE A 294 15.41 -2.99 5.61
N GLN A 295 14.91 -2.63 4.43
CA GLN A 295 14.76 -3.55 3.29
C GLN A 295 16.11 -4.15 2.87
N THR A 296 17.14 -3.31 2.72
CA THR A 296 18.52 -3.73 2.49
C THR A 296 19.40 -3.23 3.65
N PRO A 297 19.99 -4.11 4.49
CA PRO A 297 20.37 -5.50 4.19
C PRO A 297 19.36 -6.58 4.66
N GLY A 298 18.11 -6.22 4.96
CA GLY A 298 17.08 -7.17 5.39
C GLY A 298 17.10 -7.41 6.89
N ILE A 299 16.86 -6.36 7.68
CA ILE A 299 16.84 -6.41 9.15
C ILE A 299 15.44 -6.09 9.64
N THR A 300 14.86 -6.95 10.46
CA THR A 300 13.60 -6.70 11.16
C THR A 300 13.85 -6.20 12.59
N PHE A 301 13.26 -5.06 12.95
CA PHE A 301 13.25 -4.51 14.29
C PHE A 301 11.93 -4.81 14.99
N ALA A 302 12.00 -4.96 16.31
CA ALA A 302 10.85 -4.90 17.20
C ALA A 302 11.05 -3.69 18.12
N ILE A 303 10.12 -2.74 18.09
CA ILE A 303 10.18 -1.47 18.83
C ILE A 303 9.01 -1.47 19.83
N TRP A 304 9.28 -1.12 21.08
CA TRP A 304 8.26 -0.99 22.12
C TRP A 304 8.65 0.05 23.17
N PRO A 305 7.67 0.69 23.84
CA PRO A 305 7.94 1.64 24.90
C PRO A 305 8.42 0.92 26.16
N GLU A 306 9.44 1.48 26.81
CA GLU A 306 9.99 0.94 28.06
C GLU A 306 8.93 0.88 29.18
N LYS A 307 8.05 1.89 29.25
CA LYS A 307 6.97 2.00 30.25
C LYS A 307 5.68 1.28 29.86
N GLY A 308 5.67 0.52 28.75
CA GLY A 308 4.53 -0.30 28.33
C GLY A 308 3.33 0.45 27.74
N SER A 309 3.44 1.77 27.52
CA SER A 309 2.42 2.59 26.86
C SER A 309 3.04 3.46 25.77
N TRP A 310 2.35 3.59 24.64
CA TRP A 310 2.69 4.49 23.54
C TRP A 310 2.17 5.93 23.75
N ALA A 311 1.49 6.18 24.89
CA ALA A 311 0.99 7.51 25.22
C ALA A 311 2.13 8.52 25.24
N ARG A 312 1.88 9.66 24.58
CA ARG A 312 2.77 10.82 24.55
C ARG A 312 2.70 11.60 25.87
#